data_AF-A0A7C2U5N9-F1
#
_entry.id   AF-A0A7C2U5N9-F1
#
_cell.length_a   1.000
_cell.length_b   1.000
_cell.length_c   1.000
_cell.angle_alpha   90.00
_cell.angle_beta   90.00
_cell.angle_gamma   90.00
#
_symmetry.space_group_name_H-M   'P 1'
#
loop_
_entity.id
_entity.type
_entity.pdbx_description
1 polymer ?
#
loop_
_entity_poly.entity_id
_entity_poly.type
_entity_poly.pdbx_seq_one_letter_code
_entity_poly.pdbx_strand_id
1 'polypeptide(L)'
;MPIIWELAEYEFGEDECTEERTRFNLEKLEEQRHLLRTAIAGMASGDLTQAINVAMRIRVLVHEAGSSEPLLKSVKSNYLDLTILDRVVEPPEDVVPGVSAVTFYCPVSAVVASDGTISLKTDLGSTDYRPSTLGAWWNNACMILAELGPFA
;
A
#
# COMPACT_ATOMS: atom_id res chain seq x y z
N MET A 1 -12.85 5.31 -15.31
CA MET A 1 -13.89 5.44 -14.27
C MET A 1 -13.26 6.15 -13.07
N PRO A 2 -13.62 7.39 -12.75
CA PRO A 2 -13.11 8.06 -11.56
C PRO A 2 -14.00 7.72 -10.36
N ILE A 3 -13.46 7.00 -9.39
CA ILE A 3 -14.06 6.80 -8.06
C ILE A 3 -13.57 7.95 -7.18
N ILE A 4 -14.15 9.13 -7.34
CA ILE A 4 -14.02 10.23 -6.40
C ILE A 4 -15.35 10.97 -6.53
N TRP A 5 -16.28 10.80 -5.57
CA TRP A 5 -17.26 11.83 -5.12
C TRP A 5 -18.23 11.40 -4.01
N GLU A 6 -18.23 10.14 -3.56
CA GLU A 6 -19.15 9.71 -2.47
C GLU A 6 -18.57 9.89 -1.04
N LEU A 7 -17.86 10.99 -0.77
CA LEU A 7 -17.41 11.31 0.60
C LEU A 7 -17.91 12.66 1.11
N ALA A 8 -18.85 13.31 0.39
CA ALA A 8 -19.28 14.68 0.71
C ALA A 8 -20.67 14.79 1.34
N GLU A 9 -21.31 13.69 1.76
CA GLU A 9 -22.62 13.74 2.42
C GLU A 9 -22.61 12.91 3.69
N TYR A 10 -21.97 13.44 4.73
CA TYR A 10 -22.23 13.02 6.10
C TYR A 10 -22.31 14.27 6.96
N GLU A 11 -23.53 14.61 7.39
CA GLU A 11 -23.82 15.70 8.31
C GLU A 11 -23.14 15.42 9.66
N PHE A 12 -21.97 16.01 9.88
CA PHE A 12 -21.40 16.16 11.22
C PHE A 12 -21.55 17.61 11.64
N GLY A 13 -22.35 17.85 12.68
CA GLY A 13 -22.18 19.05 13.48
C GLY A 13 -20.89 18.88 14.27
N GLU A 14 -19.77 19.42 13.79
CA GLU A 14 -18.47 19.26 14.45
C GLU A 14 -17.65 20.55 14.47
N ASP A 15 -16.91 20.67 15.57
CA ASP A 15 -15.97 21.72 15.94
C ASP A 15 -15.07 22.16 14.77
N GLU A 16 -14.94 23.47 14.54
CA GLU A 16 -14.17 24.08 13.43
C GLU A 16 -12.71 23.55 13.37
N CYS A 17 -12.16 23.16 14.52
CA CYS A 17 -10.83 22.55 14.66
C CYS A 17 -10.70 21.17 13.98
N THR A 18 -11.77 20.38 13.92
CA THR A 18 -11.79 19.03 13.32
C THR A 18 -11.87 19.12 11.80
N GLU A 19 -12.63 20.08 11.26
CA GLU A 19 -12.73 20.32 9.82
C GLU A 19 -11.41 20.83 9.23
N GLU A 20 -10.74 21.78 9.90
CA GLU A 20 -9.45 22.29 9.45
C GLU A 20 -8.36 21.20 9.42
N ARG A 21 -8.34 20.34 10.44
CA ARG A 21 -7.40 19.22 10.52
C ARG A 21 -7.69 18.17 9.44
N THR A 22 -8.95 17.90 9.17
CA THR A 22 -9.36 16.99 8.10
C THR A 22 -8.95 17.51 6.72
N ARG A 23 -9.19 18.81 6.46
CA ARG A 23 -8.77 19.47 5.21
C ARG A 23 -7.25 19.39 5.03
N PHE A 24 -6.49 19.71 6.06
CA PHE A 24 -5.03 19.61 6.04
C PHE A 24 -4.54 18.18 5.72
N ASN A 25 -5.15 17.17 6.34
CA ASN A 25 -4.79 15.77 6.09
C ASN A 25 -5.12 15.32 4.66
N LEU A 26 -6.24 15.81 4.09
CA LEU A 26 -6.59 15.56 2.69
C LEU A 26 -5.59 16.20 1.72
N GLU A 27 -5.14 17.42 1.99
CA GLU A 27 -4.08 18.07 1.20
C GLU A 27 -2.78 17.26 1.24
N LYS A 28 -2.41 16.77 2.42
CA LYS A 28 -1.22 15.91 2.58
C LYS A 28 -1.37 14.57 1.87
N LEU A 29 -2.56 14.01 1.85
CA LEU A 29 -2.86 12.77 1.12
C LEU A 29 -2.68 12.97 -0.38
N GLU A 30 -3.15 14.10 -0.91
CA GLU A 30 -2.99 14.46 -2.33
C GLU A 30 -1.52 14.70 -2.68
N GLU A 31 -0.75 15.34 -1.79
CA GLU A 31 0.70 15.50 -1.93
C GLU A 31 1.40 14.13 -2.00
N GLN A 32 1.10 13.21 -1.08
CA GLN A 32 1.66 11.86 -1.11
C GLN A 32 1.27 11.11 -2.39
N ARG A 33 0.02 11.25 -2.86
CA ARG A 33 -0.43 10.66 -4.13
C ARG A 33 0.35 11.18 -5.34
N HIS A 34 0.61 12.50 -5.39
CA HIS A 34 1.42 13.08 -6.45
C HIS A 34 2.86 12.54 -6.42
N LEU A 35 3.50 12.55 -5.24
CA LEU A 35 4.87 12.04 -5.05
C LEU A 35 4.98 10.55 -5.41
N LEU A 36 3.99 9.75 -5.03
CA LEU A 36 3.95 8.32 -5.34
C LEU A 36 3.87 8.08 -6.85
N ARG A 37 3.03 8.83 -7.57
CA ARG A 37 2.93 8.76 -9.04
C ARG A 37 4.25 9.13 -9.72
N THR A 38 4.89 10.18 -9.25
CA THR A 38 6.19 10.61 -9.78
C THR A 38 7.26 9.55 -9.57
N ALA A 39 7.33 8.95 -8.38
CA ALA A 39 8.26 7.87 -8.08
C ALA A 39 7.99 6.63 -8.96
N ILE A 40 6.73 6.21 -9.11
CA ILE A 40 6.35 5.08 -9.98
C ILE A 40 6.73 5.36 -11.44
N ALA A 41 6.48 6.57 -11.95
CA ALA A 41 6.87 6.95 -13.30
C ALA A 41 8.40 6.91 -13.48
N GLY A 42 9.16 7.40 -12.49
CA GLY A 42 10.62 7.32 -12.48
C GLY A 42 11.12 5.88 -12.49
N MET A 43 10.54 4.99 -11.67
CA MET A 43 10.83 3.56 -11.68
C MET A 43 10.54 2.92 -13.04
N ALA A 44 9.39 3.25 -13.65
CA ALA A 44 9.01 2.74 -14.96
C ALA A 44 9.95 3.20 -16.08
N SER A 45 10.59 4.37 -15.91
CA SER A 45 11.63 4.89 -16.81
C SER A 45 13.03 4.30 -16.57
N GLY A 46 13.18 3.38 -15.60
CA GLY A 46 14.43 2.67 -15.31
C GLY A 46 15.22 3.21 -14.11
N ASP A 47 14.74 4.26 -13.44
CA ASP A 47 15.37 4.74 -12.19
C ASP A 47 14.90 3.88 -11.00
N LEU A 48 15.61 2.77 -10.77
CA LEU A 48 15.29 1.85 -9.68
C LEU A 48 15.47 2.46 -8.28
N THR A 49 16.17 3.60 -8.13
CA THR A 49 16.30 4.27 -6.83
C THR A 49 14.96 4.79 -6.32
N GLN A 50 14.02 5.07 -7.23
CA GLN A 50 12.66 5.47 -6.91
C GLN A 50 11.85 4.37 -6.21
N ALA A 51 12.30 3.11 -6.22
CA ALA A 51 11.68 2.02 -5.46
C ALA A 51 11.67 2.30 -3.95
N ILE A 52 12.76 2.89 -3.44
CA ILE A 52 12.86 3.29 -2.03
C ILE A 52 11.86 4.41 -1.74
N ASN A 53 11.70 5.36 -2.67
CA ASN A 53 10.71 6.42 -2.54
C ASN A 53 9.28 5.86 -2.49
N VAL A 54 8.93 4.92 -3.37
CA VAL A 54 7.62 4.23 -3.31
C VAL A 54 7.40 3.56 -1.95
N ALA A 55 8.37 2.79 -1.47
CA ALA A 55 8.27 2.09 -0.18
C ALA A 55 8.10 3.05 1.01
N MET A 56 8.90 4.12 1.07
CA MET A 56 8.80 5.14 2.13
C MET A 56 7.44 5.84 2.13
N ARG A 57 6.89 6.15 0.95
CA ARG A 57 5.59 6.83 0.81
C ARG A 57 4.44 5.92 1.25
N ILE A 58 4.46 4.65 0.86
CA ILE A 58 3.51 3.65 1.36
C ILE A 58 3.59 3.60 2.89
N ARG A 59 4.80 3.51 3.47
CA ARG A 59 4.97 3.49 4.93
C ARG A 59 4.30 4.71 5.60
N VAL A 60 4.50 5.93 5.11
CA VAL A 60 3.85 7.13 5.68
C VAL A 60 2.31 7.04 5.64
N LEU A 61 1.75 6.41 4.60
CA LEU A 61 0.30 6.31 4.43
C LEU A 61 -0.35 5.29 5.36
N VAL A 62 0.31 4.15 5.59
CA VAL A 62 -0.31 2.98 6.24
C VAL A 62 0.32 2.57 7.57
N HIS A 63 1.54 3.00 7.87
CA HIS A 63 2.27 2.51 9.03
C HIS A 63 1.93 3.29 10.29
N GLU A 64 1.48 2.56 11.30
CA GLU A 64 1.31 3.05 12.66
C GLU A 64 2.60 2.74 13.42
N ALA A 65 3.15 3.73 14.11
CA ALA A 65 4.19 3.52 15.11
C ALA A 65 3.67 4.14 16.40
N GLY A 66 4.08 3.65 17.58
CA GLY A 66 3.54 4.11 18.87
C GLY A 66 3.57 5.63 19.15
N SER A 67 4.27 6.42 18.32
CA SER A 67 4.28 7.89 18.35
C SER A 67 3.66 8.59 17.12
N SER A 68 3.18 7.87 16.13
CA SER A 68 2.65 8.42 14.87
C SER A 68 1.49 7.61 14.30
N GLU A 69 0.36 8.28 14.10
CA GLU A 69 -0.82 7.71 13.46
C GLU A 69 -0.68 7.72 11.92
N PRO A 70 -1.14 6.68 11.19
CA PRO A 70 -1.15 6.68 9.73
C PRO A 70 -2.00 7.83 9.16
N LEU A 71 -1.51 8.47 8.10
CA LEU A 71 -2.24 9.57 7.44
C LEU A 71 -3.61 9.13 6.90
N LEU A 72 -3.77 7.86 6.51
CA LEU A 72 -5.07 7.34 6.08
C LEU A 72 -6.06 7.23 7.24
N LYS A 73 -5.59 6.85 8.43
CA LYS A 73 -6.43 6.72 9.63
C LYS A 73 -6.96 8.08 10.08
N SER A 74 -6.16 9.14 9.93
CA SER A 74 -6.54 10.51 10.26
C SER A 74 -7.54 11.15 9.28
N VAL A 75 -7.82 10.51 8.14
CA VAL A 75 -8.84 10.93 7.16
C VAL A 75 -10.05 9.99 7.21
N LYS A 76 -9.82 8.70 7.41
CA LYS A 76 -10.86 7.66 7.45
C LYS A 76 -10.54 6.67 8.56
N SER A 77 -11.31 6.71 9.63
CA SER A 77 -11.10 5.84 10.80
C SER A 77 -11.12 4.35 10.44
N ASN A 78 -11.93 3.96 9.46
CA ASN A 78 -12.00 2.59 8.94
C ASN A 78 -11.16 2.37 7.65
N TYR A 79 -10.01 3.04 7.53
CA TYR A 79 -9.13 2.91 6.35
C TYR A 79 -8.69 1.47 6.03
N LEU A 80 -8.69 0.56 7.01
CA LEU A 80 -8.38 -0.86 6.78
C LEU A 80 -9.42 -1.57 5.89
N ASP A 81 -10.63 -1.03 5.77
CA ASP A 81 -11.69 -1.56 4.90
C ASP A 81 -11.53 -1.09 3.44
N LEU A 82 -10.54 -0.24 3.15
CA LEU A 82 -10.30 0.23 1.79
C LEU A 82 -9.97 -0.95 0.88
N THR A 83 -10.74 -1.06 -0.20
CA THR A 83 -10.53 -2.08 -1.23
C THR A 83 -9.25 -1.76 -2.00
N ILE A 84 -8.36 -2.75 -2.07
CA ILE A 84 -7.12 -2.72 -2.85
C ILE A 84 -7.05 -3.94 -3.77
N LEU A 85 -6.18 -3.89 -4.77
CA LEU A 85 -5.79 -5.09 -5.52
C LEU A 85 -4.63 -5.75 -4.80
N ASP A 86 -4.85 -6.98 -4.33
CA ASP A 86 -3.87 -7.80 -3.61
C ASP A 86 -3.62 -9.11 -4.37
N ARG A 87 -2.43 -9.67 -4.22
CA ARG A 87 -2.08 -10.95 -4.84
C ARG A 87 -2.66 -12.10 -4.04
N VAL A 88 -3.16 -13.12 -4.74
CA VAL A 88 -3.47 -14.42 -4.13
C VAL A 88 -2.16 -15.09 -3.73
N VAL A 89 -1.89 -15.16 -2.43
CA VAL A 89 -0.79 -15.96 -1.87
C VAL A 89 -1.35 -17.32 -1.50
N GLU A 90 -0.92 -18.36 -2.19
CA GLU A 90 -1.21 -19.74 -1.80
C GLU A 90 -0.31 -20.14 -0.62
N PRO A 91 -0.85 -20.84 0.39
CA PRO A 91 -0.03 -21.36 1.47
C PRO A 91 0.99 -22.36 0.91
N PRO A 92 2.23 -22.38 1.42
CA PRO A 92 3.26 -23.31 0.96
C PRO A 92 2.79 -24.76 1.10
N GLU A 93 2.89 -25.54 0.03
CA GLU A 93 2.32 -26.90 -0.04
C GLU A 93 3.07 -27.93 0.84
N ASP A 94 4.33 -27.65 1.22
CA ASP A 94 5.24 -28.61 1.86
C ASP A 94 5.68 -28.21 3.29
N VAL A 95 4.73 -27.84 4.16
CA VAL A 95 5.04 -27.52 5.56
C VAL A 95 5.03 -28.78 6.43
N VAL A 96 6.20 -29.20 6.90
CA VAL A 96 6.35 -30.31 7.86
C VAL A 96 5.62 -29.96 9.18
N PRO A 97 4.92 -30.91 9.84
CA PRO A 97 4.28 -30.65 11.13
C PRO A 97 5.26 -30.06 12.15
N GLY A 98 4.91 -28.91 12.73
CA GLY A 98 5.74 -28.19 13.71
C GLY A 98 6.69 -27.15 13.12
N VAL A 99 6.69 -26.95 11.79
CA VAL A 99 7.44 -25.88 11.12
C VAL A 99 6.46 -24.80 10.64
N SER A 100 6.82 -23.52 10.79
CA SER A 100 6.10 -22.41 10.17
C SER A 100 6.85 -22.01 8.89
N ALA A 101 6.17 -22.04 7.75
CA ALA A 101 6.71 -21.53 6.50
C ALA A 101 6.10 -20.17 6.18
N VAL A 102 6.96 -19.21 5.79
CA VAL A 102 6.55 -17.87 5.36
C VAL A 102 6.99 -17.70 3.92
N THR A 103 6.05 -17.46 3.02
CA THR A 103 6.33 -17.15 1.61
C THR A 103 6.45 -15.63 1.47
N PHE A 104 7.66 -15.13 1.24
CA PHE A 104 7.88 -13.74 0.88
C PHE A 104 7.61 -13.55 -0.61
N TYR A 105 6.74 -12.58 -0.93
CA TYR A 105 6.50 -12.20 -2.31
C TYR A 105 6.90 -10.75 -2.53
N CYS A 106 7.79 -10.53 -3.49
CA CYS A 106 8.11 -9.21 -4.00
C CYS A 106 7.47 -9.10 -5.40
N PRO A 107 6.36 -8.34 -5.59
CA PRO A 107 5.71 -8.13 -6.88
C PRO A 107 6.56 -7.27 -7.82
N VAL A 108 7.77 -7.75 -8.15
CA VAL A 108 8.64 -7.10 -9.11
C VAL A 108 8.77 -8.04 -10.29
N SER A 109 7.89 -7.86 -11.27
CA SER A 109 8.11 -8.41 -12.60
C SER A 109 8.89 -7.39 -13.41
N ALA A 110 9.98 -7.81 -14.04
CA ALA A 110 10.77 -6.95 -14.91
C ALA A 110 10.92 -7.58 -16.29
N VAL A 111 10.87 -6.75 -17.32
CA VAL A 111 11.19 -7.11 -18.70
C VAL A 111 12.62 -6.68 -18.95
N VAL A 112 13.49 -7.64 -19.27
CA VAL A 112 14.86 -7.38 -19.71
C VAL A 112 14.86 -7.41 -21.23
N ALA A 113 15.05 -6.26 -21.85
CA ALA A 113 15.18 -6.14 -23.30
C ALA A 113 16.54 -6.69 -23.76
N SER A 114 16.65 -7.02 -25.05
CA SER A 114 17.87 -7.58 -25.65
C SER A 114 19.09 -6.65 -25.58
N ASP A 115 18.86 -5.34 -25.39
CA ASP A 115 19.90 -4.32 -25.20
C ASP A 115 20.34 -4.17 -23.74
N GLY A 116 19.80 -4.98 -22.82
CA GLY A 116 20.09 -4.94 -21.39
C GLY A 116 19.23 -3.95 -20.60
N THR A 117 18.30 -3.24 -21.25
CA THR A 117 17.37 -2.33 -20.56
C THR A 117 16.40 -3.14 -19.70
N ILE A 118 16.28 -2.78 -18.41
CA ILE A 118 15.33 -3.37 -17.48
C ILE A 118 14.16 -2.39 -17.30
N SER A 119 12.95 -2.84 -17.61
CA SER A 119 11.71 -2.10 -17.30
C SER A 119 10.80 -2.91 -16.40
N LEU A 120 10.03 -2.24 -15.53
CA LEU A 120 9.09 -2.93 -14.66
C LEU A 120 7.80 -3.26 -15.41
N LYS A 121 7.33 -4.50 -15.27
CA LYS A 121 6.00 -4.90 -15.74
C LYS A 121 4.98 -4.44 -14.70
N THR A 122 4.29 -3.34 -15.00
CA THR A 122 3.25 -2.73 -14.16
C THR A 122 1.84 -3.26 -14.46
N ASP A 123 1.73 -4.27 -15.32
CA ASP A 123 0.45 -4.86 -15.70
C ASP A 123 -0.14 -5.70 -14.55
N LEU A 124 -1.13 -5.11 -13.87
CA LEU A 124 -1.91 -5.74 -12.80
C LEU A 124 -3.04 -6.64 -13.35
N GLY A 125 -3.18 -6.78 -14.67
CA GLY A 125 -4.20 -7.61 -15.33
C GLY A 125 -3.95 -9.12 -15.23
N SER A 126 -2.95 -9.57 -14.48
CA SER A 126 -2.73 -10.99 -14.23
C SER A 126 -3.82 -11.56 -13.33
N THR A 127 -4.25 -12.79 -13.59
CA THR A 127 -5.18 -13.59 -12.76
C THR A 127 -4.76 -13.72 -11.30
N ASP A 128 -3.51 -13.40 -10.99
CA ASP A 128 -2.92 -13.46 -9.66
C ASP A 128 -3.43 -12.37 -8.71
N TYR A 129 -4.05 -11.28 -9.21
CA TYR A 129 -4.56 -10.20 -8.37
C TYR A 129 -6.08 -10.26 -8.24
N ARG A 130 -6.58 -10.04 -7.01
CA ARG A 130 -8.01 -9.94 -6.70
C ARG A 130 -8.28 -8.74 -5.78
N PRO A 131 -9.51 -8.20 -5.80
CA PRO A 131 -9.94 -7.27 -4.77
C PRO A 131 -9.80 -7.89 -3.38
N SER A 132 -9.19 -7.16 -2.46
CA SER A 132 -9.02 -7.48 -1.04
C SER A 132 -9.14 -6.19 -0.22
N THR A 133 -9.08 -6.27 1.11
CA THR A 133 -9.02 -5.08 1.96
C THR A 133 -7.57 -4.77 2.36
N LEU A 134 -7.29 -3.50 2.63
CA LEU A 134 -6.00 -3.07 3.15
C LEU A 134 -5.64 -3.80 4.46
N GLY A 135 -6.62 -4.04 5.33
CA GLY A 135 -6.44 -4.80 6.56
C GLY A 135 -6.08 -6.27 6.32
N ALA A 136 -6.68 -6.93 5.33
CA ALA A 136 -6.33 -8.31 4.99
C ALA A 136 -4.89 -8.40 4.44
N TRP A 137 -4.50 -7.45 3.58
CA TRP A 137 -3.14 -7.33 3.07
C TRP A 137 -2.11 -7.04 4.17
N TRP A 138 -2.43 -6.13 5.09
CA TRP A 138 -1.54 -5.77 6.21
C TRP A 138 -1.20 -6.97 7.11
N ASN A 139 -2.17 -7.87 7.30
CA ASN A 139 -2.01 -9.08 8.11
C ASN A 139 -1.48 -10.27 7.30
N ASN A 140 -1.11 -10.09 6.03
CA ASN A 140 -0.56 -11.18 5.23
C ASN A 140 0.82 -11.58 5.78
N ALA A 141 1.01 -12.89 5.99
CA ALA A 141 2.24 -13.44 6.54
C ALA A 141 3.49 -13.06 5.74
N CYS A 142 3.37 -12.78 4.44
CA CYS A 142 4.47 -12.31 3.59
C CYS A 142 5.03 -10.93 4.00
N MET A 143 4.29 -10.15 4.78
CA MET A 143 4.69 -8.85 5.34
C MET A 143 5.22 -8.97 6.78
N ILE A 144 5.03 -10.13 7.42
CA ILE A 144 5.44 -10.40 8.79
C ILE A 144 6.79 -11.13 8.73
N LEU A 145 7.87 -10.38 8.86
CA LEU A 145 9.17 -10.97 9.18
C LEU A 145 9.05 -11.60 10.57
N ALA A 146 9.08 -12.94 10.62
CA ALA A 146 9.01 -13.74 11.83
C ALA A 146 10.25 -13.49 12.70
N GLU A 147 10.27 -12.34 13.37
CA GLU A 147 11.19 -11.87 14.43
C GLU A 147 10.94 -10.39 14.77
N LEU A 148 10.17 -9.65 13.95
CA LEU A 148 9.79 -8.25 14.20
C LEU A 148 8.38 -8.06 14.77
N GLY A 149 7.59 -9.14 14.91
CA GLY A 149 6.22 -9.12 15.41
C GLY A 149 5.24 -8.36 14.49
N PRO A 150 3.92 -8.37 14.78
CA PRO A 150 3.08 -7.28 14.30
C PRO A 150 3.67 -5.99 14.86
N PHE A 151 3.95 -5.01 13.99
CA PHE A 151 4.26 -3.67 14.45
C PHE A 151 3.02 -3.14 15.16
N ALA A 152 3.00 -3.29 16.49
CA ALA A 152 1.99 -2.77 17.40
C ALA A 152 2.22 -1.28 17.67
#